data_AF-A0A952U3K5-F1
#
_entry.id   AF-A0A952U3K5-F1
#
_cell.length_a   1.000
_cell.length_b   1.000
_cell.length_c   1.000
_cell.angle_alpha   90.00
_cell.angle_beta   90.00
_cell.angle_gamma   90.00
#
_symmetry.space_group_name_H-M   'P 1'
#
loop_
_entity.id
_entity.type
_entity.pdbx_description
1 polymer ?
#
loop_
_entity_poly.entity_id
_entity_poly.type
_entity_poly.pdbx_seq_one_letter_code
_entity_poly.pdbx_strand_id
1 'polypeptide(L)'
;MDFRLQVLLLANGAAALIGGALLTPLVFWAKGRKPSSGFFAGVLVGAIGNLLLLIPLWLLVKPRKEGPNQLDVNTAYNMGVAAVLGNRLEEGRYYFVQATQLDPRHIGAWLYLANIATTPLEAWSYVQQARAIEPSDPLVQESVGIVWPQVRHLYGEQEPTS
;
A
#
# COMPACT_ATOMS: atom_id res chain seq x y z
N MET A 1 -11.51 20.39 -12.12
CA MET A 1 -12.13 19.41 -13.04
C MET A 1 -12.56 20.17 -14.28
N ASP A 2 -11.95 19.87 -15.42
CA ASP A 2 -12.07 20.67 -16.65
C ASP A 2 -13.38 20.42 -17.40
N PHE A 3 -14.08 21.52 -17.71
CA PHE A 3 -15.31 21.56 -18.52
C PHE A 3 -15.16 20.88 -19.89
N ARG A 4 -13.94 20.85 -20.43
CA ARG A 4 -13.60 20.19 -21.70
C ARG A 4 -13.75 18.66 -21.64
N LEU A 5 -13.57 18.04 -20.47
CA LEU A 5 -13.73 16.59 -20.31
C LEU A 5 -15.22 16.17 -20.32
N GLN A 6 -16.12 17.02 -19.82
CA GLN A 6 -17.57 16.74 -19.82
C GLN A 6 -18.18 16.80 -21.23
N VAL A 7 -17.71 17.73 -22.07
CA VAL A 7 -18.19 17.87 -23.45
C VAL A 7 -17.76 16.67 -24.32
N LEU A 8 -16.56 16.14 -24.11
CA LEU A 8 -16.07 14.94 -24.83
C LEU A 8 -16.78 13.65 -24.38
N LEU A 9 -17.18 13.55 -23.11
CA LEU A 9 -17.99 12.42 -22.61
C LEU A 9 -19.44 12.47 -23.15
N LEU A 10 -20.03 13.66 -23.30
CA LEU A 10 -21.35 13.82 -23.93
C LEU A 10 -21.33 13.50 -25.43
N ALA A 11 -20.24 13.82 -26.14
CA ALA A 11 -20.12 13.54 -27.57
C ALA A 11 -20.02 12.03 -27.88
N ASN A 12 -19.34 11.25 -27.03
CA ASN A 12 -19.15 9.80 -27.26
C ASN A 12 -20.33 8.93 -26.80
N GLY A 13 -21.11 9.37 -25.81
CA GLY A 13 -22.32 8.65 -25.36
C GLY A 13 -23.48 8.71 -26.35
N ALA A 14 -23.59 9.79 -27.13
CA ALA A 14 -24.70 9.99 -28.07
C ALA A 14 -24.54 9.22 -29.39
N ALA A 15 -23.31 8.98 -29.85
CA ALA A 15 -23.06 8.33 -31.14
C ALA A 15 -23.47 6.84 -31.16
N ALA A 16 -23.31 6.12 -30.04
CA ALA A 16 -23.65 4.70 -29.95
C ALA A 16 -25.17 4.44 -29.90
N LEU A 17 -25.94 5.34 -29.32
CA LEU A 17 -27.40 5.20 -29.21
C LEU A 17 -28.13 5.57 -30.51
N ILE A 18 -27.61 6.53 -31.27
CA ILE A 18 -28.26 7.01 -32.50
C ILE A 18 -27.93 6.10 -33.70
N GLY A 19 -26.70 5.58 -33.79
CA GLY A 19 -26.29 4.71 -34.90
C GLY A 19 -26.95 3.32 -34.87
N GLY A 20 -26.98 2.66 -33.70
CA GLY A 20 -27.51 1.30 -33.56
C GLY A 20 -29.04 1.22 -33.64
N ALA A 21 -29.76 2.22 -33.14
CA ALA A 21 -31.23 2.19 -33.11
C ALA A 21 -31.88 2.51 -34.46
N LEU A 22 -31.20 3.27 -35.34
CA LEU A 22 -31.78 3.73 -36.62
C LEU A 22 -31.34 2.91 -37.84
N LEU A 23 -30.12 2.36 -37.86
CA LEU A 23 -29.63 1.58 -39.01
C LEU A 23 -30.15 0.13 -39.02
N THR A 24 -30.33 -0.46 -37.85
CA THR A 24 -30.72 -1.87 -37.71
C THR A 24 -32.13 -2.17 -38.26
N PRO A 25 -33.15 -1.31 -38.10
CA PRO A 25 -34.48 -1.53 -38.70
C PRO A 25 -34.47 -1.52 -40.24
N LEU A 26 -33.65 -0.66 -40.85
CA LEU A 26 -33.56 -0.47 -42.30
C LEU A 26 -33.01 -1.71 -43.02
N VAL A 27 -31.97 -2.33 -42.45
CA VAL A 27 -31.39 -3.59 -42.97
C VAL A 27 -32.33 -4.77 -42.76
N PHE A 28 -33.17 -4.75 -41.71
CA PHE A 28 -34.14 -5.81 -41.43
C PHE A 28 -35.35 -5.77 -42.37
N TRP A 29 -35.82 -4.57 -42.76
CA TRP A 29 -36.91 -4.39 -43.73
C TRP A 29 -36.52 -4.89 -45.13
N ALA A 30 -35.27 -4.68 -45.55
CA ALA A 30 -34.73 -5.18 -46.82
C ALA A 30 -34.72 -6.71 -46.96
N LYS A 31 -34.86 -7.48 -45.85
CA LYS A 31 -34.89 -8.95 -45.84
C LYS A 31 -36.28 -9.55 -45.59
N GLY A 32 -37.36 -8.75 -45.65
CA GLY A 32 -38.75 -9.23 -45.64
C GLY A 32 -39.22 -9.86 -44.32
N ARG A 33 -38.56 -9.58 -43.18
CA ARG A 33 -38.97 -10.08 -41.86
C ARG A 33 -39.70 -9.00 -41.07
N LYS A 34 -40.65 -9.42 -40.21
CA LYS A 34 -41.48 -8.51 -39.40
C LYS A 34 -40.59 -7.63 -38.47
N PRO A 35 -40.80 -6.30 -38.45
CA PRO A 35 -39.89 -5.34 -37.83
C PRO A 35 -39.82 -5.41 -36.30
N SER A 36 -40.80 -6.03 -35.64
CA SER A 36 -40.84 -6.13 -34.17
C SER A 36 -39.74 -7.01 -33.57
N SER A 37 -39.17 -7.96 -34.32
CA SER A 37 -38.12 -8.85 -33.82
C SER A 37 -36.71 -8.26 -33.86
N GLY A 38 -36.47 -7.24 -34.70
CA GLY A 38 -35.15 -6.61 -34.87
C GLY A 38 -34.73 -5.70 -33.71
N PHE A 39 -35.71 -5.12 -33.01
CA PHE A 39 -35.46 -4.20 -31.90
C PHE A 39 -34.92 -4.92 -30.64
N PHE A 40 -35.48 -6.10 -30.32
CA PHE A 40 -35.07 -6.87 -29.15
C PHE A 40 -33.66 -7.47 -29.27
N ALA A 41 -33.26 -7.87 -30.48
CA ALA A 41 -31.91 -8.38 -30.73
C ALA A 41 -30.84 -7.28 -30.59
N GLY A 42 -31.14 -6.05 -31.04
CA GLY A 42 -30.24 -4.91 -30.91
C GLY A 42 -30.08 -4.42 -29.47
N VAL A 43 -31.18 -4.38 -28.70
CA VAL A 43 -31.16 -3.95 -27.29
C VAL A 43 -30.39 -4.93 -26.39
N LEU A 44 -30.49 -6.25 -26.64
CA LEU A 44 -29.77 -7.26 -25.85
C LEU A 44 -28.24 -7.18 -26.04
N VAL A 45 -27.78 -7.00 -27.29
CA VAL A 45 -26.33 -6.92 -27.59
C VAL A 45 -25.73 -5.61 -27.05
N GLY A 46 -26.46 -4.50 -27.13
CA GLY A 46 -26.04 -3.22 -26.56
C GLY A 46 -25.94 -3.23 -25.02
N ALA A 47 -26.88 -3.90 -24.34
CA ALA A 47 -26.89 -3.98 -22.88
C ALA A 47 -25.72 -4.80 -22.31
N ILE A 48 -25.35 -5.91 -22.97
CA ILE A 48 -24.23 -6.78 -22.52
C ILE A 48 -22.87 -6.10 -22.75
N GLY A 49 -22.69 -5.41 -23.89
CA GLY A 49 -21.48 -4.65 -24.16
C GLY A 49 -21.27 -3.48 -23.18
N ASN A 50 -22.36 -2.81 -22.81
CA ASN A 50 -22.32 -1.74 -21.81
C ASN A 50 -21.99 -2.26 -20.40
N LEU A 51 -22.47 -3.45 -20.03
CA LEU A 51 -22.19 -4.04 -18.72
C LEU A 51 -20.70 -4.38 -18.53
N LEU A 52 -20.00 -4.80 -19.58
CA LEU A 52 -18.54 -5.05 -19.56
C LEU A 52 -17.71 -3.75 -19.56
N LEU A 53 -18.20 -2.69 -20.20
CA LEU A 53 -17.57 -1.35 -20.18
C LEU A 53 -17.79 -0.59 -18.87
N LEU A 54 -18.80 -0.98 -18.08
CA LEU A 54 -19.13 -0.36 -16.79
C LEU A 54 -18.38 -0.97 -15.61
N ILE A 55 -17.52 -1.97 -15.81
CA ILE A 55 -16.58 -2.39 -14.76
C ILE A 55 -15.67 -1.18 -14.50
N PRO A 56 -15.76 -0.50 -13.35
CA PRO A 56 -14.94 0.66 -13.08
C PRO A 56 -13.48 0.22 -13.18
N LEU A 57 -12.72 0.85 -14.08
CA LEU A 57 -11.30 0.54 -14.28
C LEU A 57 -10.50 0.61 -12.96
N TRP A 58 -11.01 1.34 -11.95
CA TRP A 58 -10.47 1.35 -10.58
C TRP A 58 -10.44 -0.03 -9.93
N LEU A 59 -11.32 -0.97 -10.29
CA LEU A 59 -11.39 -2.30 -9.65
C LEU A 59 -10.25 -3.21 -10.13
N LEU A 60 -9.77 -2.97 -11.35
CA LEU A 60 -8.64 -3.68 -11.96
C LEU A 60 -7.31 -3.00 -11.63
N VAL A 61 -7.33 -1.69 -11.34
CA VAL A 61 -6.17 -0.92 -10.93
C VAL A 61 -6.14 -0.83 -9.41
N LYS A 62 -5.46 -1.78 -8.74
CA LYS A 62 -5.01 -1.59 -7.35
C LYS A 62 -4.34 -0.21 -7.28
N PRO A 63 -4.76 0.71 -6.39
CA PRO A 63 -4.10 2.00 -6.28
C PRO A 63 -2.66 1.74 -5.87
N ARG A 64 -1.73 1.94 -6.81
CA ARG A 64 -0.32 2.02 -6.52
C ARG A 64 -0.17 3.26 -5.65
N LYS A 65 0.09 3.08 -4.36
CA LYS A 65 0.50 4.18 -3.47
C LYS A 65 1.91 4.61 -3.89
N GLU A 66 2.02 5.30 -5.02
CA GLU A 66 3.24 5.95 -5.49
C GLU A 66 2.91 7.44 -5.63
N GLY A 67 2.88 8.11 -4.48
CA GLY A 67 3.02 9.56 -4.42
C GLY A 67 4.51 9.90 -4.19
N PRO A 68 5.07 10.96 -4.80
CA PRO A 68 6.50 11.30 -4.73
C PRO A 68 7.01 11.74 -3.35
N ASN A 69 6.24 11.54 -2.27
CA ASN A 69 6.60 11.99 -0.92
C ASN A 69 5.89 11.19 0.20
N GLN A 70 5.64 9.89 0.01
CA GLN A 70 5.13 9.04 1.09
C GLN A 70 6.31 8.28 1.71
N LEU A 71 6.65 8.64 2.95
CA LEU A 71 7.62 7.90 3.74
C LEU A 71 7.11 6.47 3.95
N ASP A 72 7.74 5.49 3.29
CA ASP A 72 7.52 4.07 3.56
C ASP A 72 8.55 3.55 4.60
N VAL A 73 8.33 2.34 5.10
CA VAL A 73 9.16 1.74 6.15
C VAL A 73 10.63 1.63 5.73
N ASN A 74 10.90 1.22 4.48
CA ASN A 74 12.26 1.04 3.98
C ASN A 74 12.97 2.37 3.82
N THR A 75 12.25 3.38 3.36
CA THR A 75 12.76 4.74 3.16
C THR A 75 13.05 5.38 4.52
N ALA A 76 12.14 5.25 5.50
CA ALA A 76 12.38 5.71 6.87
C ALA A 76 13.62 5.01 7.46
N TYR A 77 13.69 3.68 7.38
CA TYR A 77 14.83 2.92 7.87
C TYR A 77 16.16 3.35 7.22
N ASN A 78 16.19 3.48 5.90
CA ASN A 78 17.38 3.90 5.16
C ASN A 78 17.82 5.34 5.49
N MET A 79 16.87 6.26 5.66
CA MET A 79 17.17 7.61 6.13
C MET A 79 17.74 7.60 7.55
N GLY A 80 17.21 6.74 8.43
CA GLY A 80 17.73 6.54 9.77
C GLY A 80 19.19 6.06 9.76
N VAL A 81 19.50 5.05 8.95
CA VAL A 81 20.87 4.54 8.77
C VAL A 81 21.79 5.63 8.22
N ALA A 82 21.36 6.36 7.18
CA ALA A 82 22.15 7.45 6.60
C ALA A 82 22.42 8.59 7.60
N ALA A 83 21.45 8.91 8.47
CA ALA A 83 21.62 9.90 9.52
C ALA A 83 22.64 9.45 10.58
N VAL A 84 22.56 8.19 11.05
CA VAL A 84 23.54 7.63 12.01
C VAL A 84 24.95 7.58 11.41
N LEU A 85 25.10 7.13 10.17
CA LEU A 85 26.39 7.15 9.46
C LEU A 85 26.96 8.57 9.33
N GLY A 86 26.08 9.56 9.22
CA GLY A 86 26.44 10.98 9.23
C GLY A 86 26.59 11.61 10.63
N ASN A 87 26.63 10.80 11.69
CA ASN A 87 26.69 11.23 13.10
C ASN A 87 25.53 12.14 13.55
N ARG A 88 24.37 12.05 12.88
CA ARG A 88 23.13 12.77 13.21
C ARG A 88 22.20 11.85 13.97
N LEU A 89 22.56 11.52 15.21
CA LEU A 89 21.88 10.50 16.01
C LEU A 89 20.40 10.83 16.28
N GLU A 90 20.07 12.08 16.56
CA GLU A 90 18.67 12.50 16.80
C GLU A 90 17.80 12.37 15.54
N GLU A 91 18.34 12.71 14.37
CA GLU A 91 17.65 12.51 13.11
C GLU A 91 17.50 11.02 12.80
N GLY A 92 18.54 10.22 13.08
CA GLY A 92 18.48 8.76 12.98
C GLY A 92 17.37 8.17 13.83
N ARG A 93 17.31 8.57 15.11
CA ARG A 93 16.27 8.19 16.05
C ARG A 93 14.88 8.54 15.54
N TYR A 94 14.68 9.76 15.05
CA TYR A 94 13.41 10.18 14.46
C TYR A 94 12.95 9.21 13.36
N TYR A 95 13.82 8.92 12.40
CA TYR A 95 13.48 8.04 11.28
C TYR A 95 13.25 6.58 11.67
N PHE A 96 14.03 6.05 12.62
CA PHE A 96 13.78 4.70 13.10
C PHE A 96 12.46 4.60 13.88
N VAL A 97 12.10 5.62 14.67
CA VAL A 97 10.77 5.69 15.29
C VAL A 97 9.68 5.68 14.22
N GLN A 98 9.82 6.47 13.15
CA GLN A 98 8.87 6.43 12.03
C GLN A 98 8.79 5.03 11.39
N ALA A 99 9.92 4.36 11.18
CA ALA A 99 9.93 3.00 10.65
C ALA A 99 9.16 2.02 11.56
N THR A 100 9.33 2.10 12.88
CA THR A 100 8.57 1.26 13.84
C THR A 100 7.08 1.60 13.91
N GLN A 101 6.68 2.84 13.59
CA GLN A 101 5.27 3.21 13.51
C GLN A 101 4.61 2.72 12.23
N LEU A 102 5.35 2.73 11.11
CA LEU A 102 4.89 2.23 9.81
C LEU A 102 4.83 0.70 9.78
N ASP A 103 5.81 0.05 10.39
CA ASP A 103 5.87 -1.39 10.58
C ASP A 103 6.39 -1.74 11.99
N PRO A 104 5.48 -2.01 12.94
CA PRO A 104 5.85 -2.42 14.30
C PRO A 104 6.67 -3.71 14.35
N ARG A 105 6.68 -4.51 13.26
CA ARG A 105 7.43 -5.77 13.17
C ARG A 105 8.82 -5.60 12.55
N HIS A 106 9.25 -4.38 12.26
CA HIS A 106 10.55 -4.12 11.64
C HIS A 106 11.71 -4.24 12.65
N ILE A 107 12.20 -5.47 12.83
CA ILE A 107 13.28 -5.83 13.79
C ILE A 107 14.46 -4.88 13.71
N GLY A 108 14.97 -4.60 12.50
CA GLY A 108 16.13 -3.73 12.32
C GLY A 108 15.93 -2.33 12.90
N ALA A 109 14.72 -1.76 12.84
CA ALA A 109 14.48 -0.40 13.32
C ALA A 109 14.55 -0.35 14.85
N TRP A 110 13.99 -1.36 15.52
CA TRP A 110 14.12 -1.53 16.96
C TRP A 110 15.58 -1.74 17.40
N LEU A 111 16.34 -2.57 16.68
CA LEU A 111 17.74 -2.81 17.03
C LEU A 111 18.63 -1.58 16.79
N TYR A 112 18.38 -0.79 15.75
CA TYR A 112 19.08 0.48 15.56
C TYR A 112 18.73 1.50 16.65
N LEU A 113 17.47 1.57 17.11
CA LEU A 113 17.09 2.37 18.27
C LEU A 113 17.82 1.92 19.53
N ALA A 114 17.99 0.62 19.74
CA ALA A 114 18.78 0.08 20.85
C ALA A 114 20.25 0.51 20.77
N ASN A 115 20.85 0.46 19.59
CA ASN A 115 22.26 0.84 19.38
C ASN A 115 22.54 2.32 19.63
N ILE A 116 21.59 3.20 19.34
CA ILE A 116 21.73 4.66 19.56
C ILE A 116 21.09 5.14 20.87
N ALA A 117 20.61 4.22 21.70
CA ALA A 117 20.03 4.54 22.99
C ALA A 117 21.07 5.20 23.91
N THR A 118 20.58 6.13 24.73
CA THR A 118 21.43 6.92 25.63
C THR A 118 21.68 6.23 26.96
N THR A 119 20.83 5.26 27.31
CA THR A 119 20.93 4.50 28.55
C THR A 119 20.76 3.01 28.27
N PRO A 120 21.38 2.13 29.09
CA PRO A 120 21.18 0.68 28.96
C PRO A 120 19.71 0.26 29.12
N LEU A 121 18.95 0.96 29.97
CA LEU A 121 17.54 0.67 30.19
C LEU A 121 16.68 0.98 28.95
N GLU A 122 16.95 2.12 28.30
CA GLU A 122 16.31 2.48 27.03
C GLU A 122 16.68 1.47 25.95
N ALA A 123 17.97 1.13 25.81
CA ALA A 123 18.43 0.11 24.86
C ALA A 123 17.68 -1.21 25.06
N TRP A 124 17.56 -1.63 26.32
CA TRP A 124 16.87 -2.88 26.68
C TRP A 124 15.40 -2.85 26.29
N SER A 125 14.71 -1.73 26.48
CA SER A 125 13.31 -1.59 26.08
C SER A 125 13.11 -1.81 24.58
N TYR A 126 14.04 -1.34 23.75
CA TYR A 126 13.99 -1.54 22.29
C TYR A 126 14.36 -2.97 21.89
N VAL A 127 15.38 -3.56 22.52
CA VAL A 127 15.73 -4.98 22.31
C VAL A 127 14.56 -5.90 22.67
N GLN A 128 13.79 -5.57 23.72
CA GLN A 128 12.59 -6.31 24.07
C GLN A 128 11.52 -6.27 22.98
N GLN A 129 11.32 -5.12 22.31
CA GLN A 129 10.39 -5.04 21.18
C GLN A 129 10.86 -5.93 20.03
N ALA A 130 12.14 -5.88 19.67
CA ALA A 130 12.71 -6.73 18.63
C ALA A 130 12.57 -8.23 18.97
N ARG A 131 12.87 -8.60 20.22
CA ARG A 131 12.78 -9.98 20.71
C ARG A 131 11.35 -10.51 20.76
N ALA A 132 10.37 -9.66 21.05
CA ALA A 132 8.97 -10.07 21.02
C ALA A 132 8.48 -10.43 19.60
N ILE A 133 9.15 -9.93 18.55
CA ILE A 133 8.81 -10.21 17.16
C ILE A 133 9.43 -11.53 16.71
N GLU A 134 10.74 -11.69 16.90
CA GLU A 134 11.48 -12.90 16.53
C GLU A 134 12.60 -13.16 17.55
N PRO A 135 12.34 -13.99 18.57
CA PRO A 135 13.34 -14.29 19.60
C PRO A 135 14.56 -15.03 19.06
N SER A 136 14.43 -15.78 17.96
CA SER A 136 15.51 -16.59 17.40
C SER A 136 16.39 -15.83 16.39
N ASP A 137 16.07 -14.57 16.09
CA ASP A 137 16.83 -13.75 15.17
C ASP A 137 18.28 -13.55 15.69
N PRO A 138 19.31 -13.84 14.88
CA PRO A 138 20.70 -13.73 15.32
C PRO A 138 21.09 -12.33 15.82
N LEU A 139 20.58 -11.26 15.19
CA LEU A 139 20.87 -9.88 15.59
C LEU A 139 20.17 -9.53 16.90
N VAL A 140 18.99 -10.08 17.13
CA VAL A 140 18.30 -9.96 18.43
C VAL A 140 19.09 -10.66 19.53
N GLN A 141 19.55 -11.89 19.29
CA GLN A 141 20.36 -12.64 20.26
C GLN A 141 21.67 -11.93 20.58
N GLU A 142 22.34 -11.38 19.56
CA GLU A 142 23.52 -10.54 19.73
C GLU A 142 23.20 -9.31 20.59
N SER A 143 22.13 -8.59 20.28
CA SER A 143 21.72 -7.39 21.02
C SER A 143 21.35 -7.72 22.48
N VAL A 144 20.73 -8.87 22.74
CA VAL A 144 20.48 -9.36 24.10
C VAL A 144 21.81 -9.62 24.82
N GLY A 145 22.75 -10.31 24.18
CA GLY A 145 24.07 -10.59 24.74
C GLY A 145 24.87 -9.34 25.10
N ILE A 146 24.68 -8.24 24.35
CA ILE A 146 25.33 -6.95 24.60
C ILE A 146 24.63 -6.16 25.70
N VAL A 147 23.30 -6.07 25.65
CA VAL A 147 22.52 -5.13 26.48
C VAL A 147 22.10 -5.74 27.82
N TRP A 148 21.73 -7.03 27.87
CA TRP A 148 21.24 -7.67 29.09
C TRP A 148 22.23 -7.61 30.28
N PRO A 149 23.54 -7.86 30.11
CA PRO A 149 24.50 -7.75 31.21
C PRO A 149 24.53 -6.37 31.86
N GLN A 150 24.20 -5.33 31.10
CA GLN A 150 24.20 -3.94 31.58
C GLN A 150 22.98 -3.62 32.44
N VAL A 151 21.86 -4.33 32.27
CA VAL A 151 20.60 -4.07 32.98
C VAL A 151 20.20 -5.17 33.96
N ARG A 152 20.79 -6.37 33.90
CA ARG A 152 20.40 -7.54 34.73
C ARG A 152 20.35 -7.24 36.23
N HIS A 153 21.23 -6.37 36.71
CA HIS A 153 21.28 -6.00 38.13
C HIS A 153 20.04 -5.21 38.56
N LEU A 154 19.37 -4.51 37.63
CA LEU A 154 18.13 -3.75 37.87
C LEU A 154 16.90 -4.65 37.96
N TYR A 155 16.94 -5.85 37.39
CA TYR A 155 15.80 -6.77 37.31
C TYR A 155 15.88 -7.94 38.31
N GLY A 156 16.93 -8.00 39.14
CA GLY A 156 17.26 -9.20 39.89
C GLY A 156 17.75 -10.30 38.94
N GLU A 157 18.50 -11.29 39.44
CA GLU A 157 19.19 -12.31 38.61
C GLU A 157 18.28 -13.28 37.82
N GLN A 158 17.03 -12.92 37.58
CA GLN A 158 16.14 -13.66 36.70
C GLN A 158 16.50 -13.33 35.25
N GLU A 159 17.22 -14.24 34.62
CA GLU A 159 17.33 -14.31 33.16
C GLU A 159 15.92 -14.23 32.56
N PRO A 160 15.65 -13.41 31.53
CA PRO A 160 14.33 -13.34 30.94
C PRO A 160 14.09 -14.66 30.22
N THR A 161 13.22 -15.50 30.76
CA THR A 161 12.88 -16.81 30.20
C THR A 161 12.47 -16.67 28.74
N SER A 162 13.16 -17.42 27.89
CA SER A 162 13.01 -17.60 26.45
C SER A 162 11.59 -17.90 26.00
#